data_AF-X1IJ83-F1
#
_entry.id   AF-X1IJ83-F1
#
_cell.length_a   1.000
_cell.length_b   1.000
_cell.length_c   1.000
_cell.angle_alpha   90.00
_cell.angle_beta   90.00
_cell.angle_gamma   90.00
#
_symmetry.space_group_name_H-M   'P 1'
#
loop_
_entity.id
_entity.type
_entity.pdbx_description
1 polymer ?
#
loop_
_entity_poly.entity_id
_entity_poly.type
_entity_poly.pdbx_seq_one_letter_code
_entity_poly.pdbx_strand_id
1 'polypeptide(L)'
;MKKNLIDKEIVEITYHGRGGQTAITASQLLAQLAFEKGFKDAIAIPIIGAERRGAPIQAFTKISRNKPIKTYDSVVNPDYIMVFDTSLLDIPRVKETI
;
A
#
# COMPACT_ATOMS: atom_id res chain seq x y z
N MET A 1 -18.13 -15.20 8.91
CA MET A 1 -18.73 -14.29 7.90
C MET A 1 -17.62 -13.57 7.16
N LYS A 2 -17.42 -13.83 5.86
CA LYS A 2 -16.51 -13.00 5.05
C LYS A 2 -17.21 -11.67 4.82
N LYS A 3 -16.70 -10.58 5.39
CA LYS A 3 -17.18 -9.23 5.13
C LYS A 3 -16.91 -8.96 3.65
N ASN A 4 -17.93 -8.60 2.88
CA ASN A 4 -17.73 -8.19 1.50
C ASN A 4 -16.88 -6.91 1.53
N LEU A 5 -15.60 -7.03 1.14
CA LEU A 5 -14.60 -5.95 1.18
C LEU A 5 -14.95 -4.78 0.26
N ILE A 6 -15.92 -4.98 -0.64
CA ILE A 6 -16.43 -3.99 -1.59
C ILE A 6 -17.22 -2.87 -0.86
N ASP A 7 -17.72 -3.12 0.35
CA ASP A 7 -18.52 -2.16 1.12
C ASP A 7 -17.67 -1.28 2.06
N LYS A 8 -16.35 -1.48 2.13
CA LYS A 8 -15.48 -0.67 3.00
C LYS A 8 -15.32 0.73 2.42
N GLU A 9 -15.54 1.77 3.24
CA GLU A 9 -15.50 3.16 2.77
C GLU A 9 -14.11 3.62 2.31
N ILE A 10 -13.04 3.08 2.90
CA ILE A 10 -11.65 3.29 2.49
C ILE A 10 -11.00 1.92 2.40
N VAL A 11 -10.47 1.59 1.23
CA VAL A 11 -9.64 0.40 1.03
C VAL A 11 -8.18 0.79 1.22
N GLU A 12 -7.49 0.05 2.08
CA GLU A 12 -6.09 0.29 2.44
C GLU A 12 -5.23 -0.87 1.97
N ILE A 13 -4.15 -0.57 1.26
CA ILE A 13 -3.25 -1.55 0.65
C ILE A 13 -1.83 -1.27 1.14
N THR A 14 -1.12 -2.31 1.56
CA THR A 14 0.31 -2.26 1.89
C THR A 14 1.12 -2.97 0.82
N TYR A 15 2.24 -2.37 0.43
CA TYR A 15 3.18 -2.89 -0.55
C TYR A 15 4.50 -3.16 0.16
N HIS A 16 5.02 -4.37 0.00
CA HIS A 16 6.35 -4.77 0.44
C HIS A 16 7.17 -5.12 -0.79
N GLY A 17 8.35 -4.53 -0.89
CA GLY A 17 9.27 -4.80 -1.99
C GLY A 17 10.70 -4.47 -1.60
N ARG A 18 11.60 -4.52 -2.58
CA ARG A 18 12.97 -4.02 -2.41
C ARG A 18 13.20 -2.73 -3.19
N GLY A 19 14.11 -1.90 -2.70
CA GLY A 19 14.56 -0.71 -3.44
C GLY A 19 14.97 -1.07 -4.87
N GLY A 20 14.27 -0.52 -5.86
CA GLY A 20 14.44 -0.83 -7.29
C GLY A 20 13.42 -1.79 -7.91
N GLN A 21 12.52 -2.40 -7.12
CA GLN A 21 11.46 -3.32 -7.60
C GLN A 21 10.12 -2.63 -7.85
N THR A 22 10.10 -1.32 -8.08
CA THR A 22 8.90 -0.55 -8.47
C THR A 22 7.67 -0.62 -7.54
N ALA A 23 7.76 -1.16 -6.32
CA ALA A 23 6.64 -1.22 -5.37
C ALA A 23 6.05 0.16 -5.01
N ILE A 24 6.90 1.18 -4.85
CA ILE A 24 6.46 2.58 -4.65
C ILE A 24 5.69 3.10 -5.88
N THR A 25 6.24 2.85 -7.08
CA THR A 25 5.60 3.26 -8.34
C THR A 25 4.26 2.58 -8.53
N ALA A 26 4.13 1.29 -8.17
CA ALA A 26 2.86 0.57 -8.23
C ALA A 26 1.81 1.18 -7.29
N SER A 27 2.21 1.53 -6.05
CA SER A 27 1.34 2.24 -5.11
C SER A 27 0.84 3.59 -5.65
N GLN A 28 1.76 4.38 -6.22
CA GLN A 28 1.42 5.67 -6.84
C GLN A 28 0.50 5.50 -8.05
N LEU A 29 0.77 4.52 -8.90
CA LEU A 29 -0.02 4.23 -10.08
C LEU A 29 -1.44 3.79 -9.70
N LEU A 30 -1.61 2.96 -8.65
CA LEU A 30 -2.95 2.58 -8.19
C LEU A 30 -3.75 3.79 -7.70
N ALA A 31 -3.13 4.69 -6.92
CA ALA A 31 -3.79 5.89 -6.45
C ALA A 31 -4.22 6.80 -7.62
N GLN A 32 -3.32 7.00 -8.58
CA GLN A 32 -3.61 7.80 -9.78
C GLN A 32 -4.76 7.19 -10.60
N LEU A 33 -4.70 5.89 -10.89
CA LEU A 33 -5.75 5.20 -11.64
C LEU A 33 -7.09 5.24 -10.90
N ALA A 34 -7.11 5.09 -9.58
CA ALA A 34 -8.33 5.18 -8.79
C ALA A 34 -8.96 6.58 -8.94
N PHE A 35 -8.16 7.64 -8.81
CA PHE A 35 -8.62 9.00 -9.00
C PHE A 35 -9.18 9.22 -10.43
N GLU A 36 -8.45 8.78 -11.45
CA GLU A 36 -8.88 8.86 -12.87
C GLU A 36 -10.18 8.07 -13.15
N LYS A 37 -10.46 7.02 -12.37
CA LYS A 37 -11.69 6.22 -12.44
C LYS A 37 -12.83 6.75 -11.57
N GLY A 38 -12.71 7.97 -11.04
CA GLY A 38 -13.79 8.65 -10.33
C GLY A 38 -13.94 8.26 -8.86
N PHE A 39 -12.90 7.70 -8.24
CA PHE A 39 -12.87 7.60 -6.78
C PHE A 39 -12.85 9.00 -6.17
N LYS A 40 -13.59 9.19 -5.08
CA LYS A 40 -13.67 10.49 -4.40
C LYS A 40 -12.31 10.98 -3.93
N ASP A 41 -11.46 10.06 -3.46
CA ASP A 41 -10.14 10.37 -2.96
C ASP A 41 -9.21 9.16 -3.06
N ALA A 42 -7.93 9.42 -3.29
CA ALA A 42 -6.90 8.42 -3.41
C ALA A 42 -5.53 9.00 -3.04
N ILE A 43 -4.80 8.31 -2.15
CA ILE A 43 -3.46 8.72 -1.74
C ILE A 43 -2.49 7.54 -1.81
N ALA A 44 -1.25 7.84 -2.16
CA ALA A 44 -0.12 6.94 -2.08
C ALA A 44 0.90 7.49 -1.09
N ILE A 45 1.37 6.65 -0.17
CA ILE A 45 2.27 7.03 0.93
C ILE A 45 3.50 6.14 0.84
N PRO A 46 4.61 6.62 0.26
CA PRO A 46 5.85 5.86 0.23
C PRO A 46 6.59 6.00 1.57
N ILE A 47 7.17 4.90 2.07
CA ILE A 47 8.11 4.95 3.19
C ILE A 47 9.52 4.94 2.60
N ILE A 48 10.15 6.12 2.60
CA ILE A 48 11.47 6.34 2.03
C ILE A 48 12.41 6.79 3.16
N GLY A 49 13.36 5.92 3.52
CA GLY A 49 14.50 6.27 4.36
C GLY A 49 15.77 6.50 3.54
N ALA A 50 16.94 6.35 4.15
CA ALA A 50 18.24 6.31 3.47
C ALA A 50 18.50 4.97 2.75
N GLU A 51 17.44 4.38 2.17
CA GLU A 51 17.46 3.02 1.66
C GLU A 51 18.18 2.91 0.31
N ARG A 52 19.02 1.89 0.19
CA ARG A 52 19.76 1.56 -1.03
C ARG A 52 18.98 0.58 -1.90
N ARG A 53 19.42 0.35 -3.13
CA ARG A 53 18.92 -0.76 -3.95
C ARG A 53 18.97 -2.08 -3.16
N GLY A 54 17.91 -2.86 -3.24
CA GLY A 54 17.78 -4.15 -2.55
C GLY A 54 17.30 -4.06 -1.09
N ALA A 55 17.28 -2.89 -0.45
CA ALA A 55 16.77 -2.74 0.91
C ALA A 55 15.24 -2.98 0.96
N PRO A 56 14.69 -3.60 2.02
CA PRO A 56 13.25 -3.76 2.21
C PRO A 56 12.52 -2.43 2.35
N ILE A 57 11.65 -2.12 1.38
CA ILE A 57 10.85 -0.89 1.36
C ILE A 57 9.37 -1.20 1.60
N GLN A 58 8.65 -0.17 2.02
CA GLN A 58 7.19 -0.18 2.11
C GLN A 58 6.56 0.99 1.38
N ALA A 59 5.34 0.79 0.90
CA ALA A 59 4.45 1.85 0.49
C ALA A 59 3.01 1.50 0.85
N PHE A 60 2.16 2.51 0.93
CA PHE A 60 0.74 2.33 1.21
C PHE A 60 -0.09 3.01 0.14
N THR A 61 -1.26 2.47 -0.15
CA THR A 61 -2.30 3.14 -0.94
C THR A 61 -3.58 3.14 -0.15
N LYS A 62 -4.28 4.28 -0.09
CA LYS A 62 -5.64 4.37 0.41
C LYS A 62 -6.53 4.91 -0.68
N ILE A 63 -7.65 4.25 -0.96
CA ILE A 63 -8.63 4.67 -1.98
C ILE A 63 -10.02 4.70 -1.38
N SER A 64 -10.81 5.74 -1.69
CA SER A 64 -12.19 5.86 -1.25
C SER A 64 -13.10 6.24 -2.41
N ARG A 65 -14.21 5.50 -2.55
CA ARG A 65 -15.23 5.81 -3.56
C ARG A 65 -16.08 7.03 -3.19
N ASN A 66 -16.36 7.24 -1.91
CA ASN A 66 -17.47 8.11 -1.49
C ASN A 66 -17.08 9.24 -0.52
N LYS A 67 -15.93 9.16 0.15
CA LYS A 67 -15.54 10.14 1.19
C LYS A 67 -14.07 10.58 1.07
N PRO A 68 -13.73 11.80 1.54
CA PRO A 68 -12.34 12.22 1.59
C PRO A 68 -11.53 11.41 2.61
N ILE A 69 -10.27 11.16 2.29
CA ILE A 69 -9.30 10.51 3.17
C ILE A 69 -8.64 11.61 4.01
N LYS A 70 -8.88 11.58 5.32
CA LYS A 70 -8.40 12.62 6.25
C LYS A 70 -7.08 12.26 6.95
N THR A 71 -6.52 11.09 6.67
CA THR A 71 -5.27 10.63 7.29
C THR A 71 -4.20 10.37 6.25
N TYR A 72 -2.98 10.80 6.58
CA TYR A 72 -1.76 10.51 5.83
C TYR A 72 -0.80 9.77 6.76
N ASP A 73 -1.10 8.50 7.01
CA ASP A 73 -0.42 7.63 7.96
C ASP A 73 -0.17 6.24 7.38
N SER A 74 0.71 5.49 8.05
CA SER A 74 0.98 4.10 7.69
C SER A 74 -0.27 3.23 7.88
N VAL A 75 -0.40 2.20 7.04
CA VAL A 75 -1.50 1.23 7.14
C VAL A 75 -1.11 0.10 8.10
N VAL A 76 -1.84 -0.02 9.22
CA VAL A 76 -1.60 -1.04 10.24
C VAL A 76 -2.36 -2.34 9.94
N ASN A 77 -3.60 -2.23 9.46
CA ASN A 77 -4.48 -3.37 9.16
C ASN A 77 -4.95 -3.29 7.70
N PRO A 78 -4.09 -3.65 6.73
CA PRO A 78 -4.42 -3.54 5.31
C PRO A 78 -5.54 -4.50 4.91
N ASP A 79 -6.34 -4.09 3.94
CA ASP A 79 -7.28 -4.97 3.24
C ASP A 79 -6.56 -5.88 2.25
N TYR A 80 -5.46 -5.39 1.67
CA TYR A 80 -4.63 -6.12 0.72
C TYR A 80 -3.15 -5.89 0.98
N ILE A 81 -2.36 -6.95 0.80
CA ILE A 81 -0.91 -6.90 0.91
C ILE A 81 -0.30 -7.36 -0.41
N MET A 82 0.53 -6.51 -1.00
CA MET A 82 1.23 -6.76 -2.25
C MET A 82 2.70 -7.04 -1.93
N VAL A 83 3.14 -8.29 -2.12
CA VAL A 83 4.54 -8.70 -1.88
C VAL A 83 5.24 -8.87 -3.22
N PHE A 84 6.21 -7.99 -3.50
CA PHE A 84 6.96 -7.98 -4.76
C PHE A 84 8.14 -8.95 -4.74
N ASP A 85 8.57 -9.37 -3.55
CA ASP A 85 9.69 -10.27 -3.36
C ASP A 85 9.44 -11.16 -2.13
N THR A 86 9.34 -12.47 -2.36
CA THR A 86 9.07 -13.45 -1.31
C THR A 86 10.22 -13.59 -0.31
N SER A 87 11.45 -13.20 -0.65
CA SER A 87 12.58 -13.21 0.29
C SER A 87 12.42 -12.22 1.45
N LEU A 88 11.45 -11.31 1.38
CA LEU A 88 11.07 -10.45 2.50
C LEU A 88 10.41 -11.23 3.65
N LEU A 89 9.81 -12.39 3.36
CA LEU A 89 9.20 -13.27 4.36
C LEU A 89 10.23 -13.93 5.28
N ASP A 90 11.49 -13.96 4.86
CA ASP A 90 12.60 -14.49 5.66
C ASP A 90 13.16 -13.46 6.64
N ILE A 91 12.75 -12.20 6.55
CA ILE A 91 13.18 -11.12 7.44
C ILE A 91 12.13 -10.98 8.56
N PRO A 92 12.42 -11.36 9.82
CA PRO A 92 11.39 -11.45 10.87
C PRO A 92 10.58 -10.16 11.05
N ARG A 93 11.26 -9.01 11.14
CA ARG A 93 10.63 -7.70 11.30
C ARG A 93 9.73 -7.30 10.12
N VAL A 94 10.05 -7.72 8.90
CA VAL A 94 9.21 -7.43 7.72
C VAL A 94 8.03 -8.39 7.69
N LYS A 95 8.26 -9.67 7.99
CA LYS A 95 7.22 -10.70 8.08
C LYS A 95 6.14 -10.35 9.09
N GLU A 96 6.47 -9.70 10.20
CA GLU A 96 5.50 -9.22 11.20
C GLU A 96 4.50 -8.18 10.64
N THR A 97 4.78 -7.61 9.46
CA THR A 97 3.97 -6.59 8.80
C THR A 97 3.32 -7.07 7.49
N ILE A 98 3.48 -8.36 7.17
CA ILE A 98 2.84 -9.09 6.04
C ILE A 98 1.77 -10.00 6.61
#